data_AF-A0A7S2S2D5-F1
#
_entry.id   AF-A0A7S2S2D5-F1
#
_cell.length_a   1.000
_cell.length_b   1.000
_cell.length_c   1.000
_cell.angle_alpha   90.00
_cell.angle_beta   90.00
_cell.angle_gamma   90.00
#
_symmetry.space_group_name_H-M   'P 1'
#
loop_
_entity.id
_entity.type
_entity.pdbx_description
1 polymer ?
#
loop_
_entity_poly.entity_id
_entity_poly.type
_entity_poly.pdbx_seq_one_letter_code
_entity_poly.pdbx_strand_id
1 'polypeptide(L)'
;MSVVGRDKVLPLYRQLLFLSQHISDVKKRPEAVALVRDAFREHRLETDEERIQQLLAQAESRLSFLKMVTPREYHRLGGQQSTYYVYQNGKRLDDGSARTQDRARHSNWTGSNMDPDSVAKHQHLLNRAGFQDNSHAKGFF
;
A
#
# COMPACT_ATOMS: atom_id res chain seq x y z
N MET A 1 16.95 7.56 -35.34
CA MET A 1 15.64 6.87 -35.26
C MET A 1 15.36 6.64 -33.80
N SER A 2 14.45 7.43 -33.25
CA SER A 2 14.38 7.72 -31.82
C SER A 2 13.94 6.51 -31.00
N VAL A 3 14.65 6.31 -29.89
CA VAL A 3 14.53 5.25 -28.88
C VAL A 3 13.26 5.47 -28.02
N VAL A 4 12.16 5.97 -28.59
CA VAL A 4 11.04 6.63 -27.86
C VAL A 4 10.27 5.70 -26.92
N GLY A 5 10.31 4.38 -27.13
CA GLY A 5 9.62 3.42 -26.29
C GLY A 5 10.50 2.73 -25.23
N ARG A 6 11.82 2.61 -25.46
CA ARG A 6 12.66 1.65 -24.71
C ARG A 6 12.75 2.01 -23.23
N ASP A 7 12.81 3.31 -22.93
CA ASP A 7 12.92 3.83 -21.56
C ASP A 7 11.65 3.58 -20.74
N LYS A 8 10.48 3.45 -21.39
CA LYS A 8 9.21 3.12 -20.73
C LYS A 8 8.94 1.62 -20.69
N VAL A 9 9.32 0.89 -21.75
CA VAL A 9 9.11 -0.56 -21.88
C VAL A 9 9.88 -1.33 -20.81
N LEU A 10 11.16 -1.01 -20.56
CA LEU A 10 11.99 -1.76 -19.62
C LEU A 10 11.52 -1.66 -18.15
N PRO A 11 11.20 -0.47 -17.61
CA PRO A 11 10.63 -0.36 -16.27
C PRO A 11 9.28 -1.08 -16.15
N LEU A 12 8.42 -0.94 -17.16
CA LEU A 12 7.10 -1.55 -17.15
C LEU A 12 7.19 -3.08 -17.18
N TYR A 13 8.07 -3.64 -18.02
CA TYR A 13 8.38 -5.07 -18.03
C TYR A 13 8.88 -5.58 -16.68
N ARG A 14 9.83 -4.86 -16.04
CA ARG A 14 10.35 -5.22 -14.71
C ARG A 14 9.26 -5.19 -13.65
N GLN A 15 8.38 -4.19 -13.68
CA GLN A 15 7.26 -4.09 -12.74
C GLN A 15 6.25 -5.22 -12.94
N LEU A 16 5.87 -5.54 -14.19
CA LEU A 16 4.97 -6.65 -14.49
C LEU A 16 5.55 -7.98 -14.04
N LEU A 17 6.84 -8.25 -14.32
CA LEU A 17 7.52 -9.44 -13.83
C LEU A 17 7.53 -9.51 -12.32
N PHE A 18 7.88 -8.41 -11.65
CA PHE A 18 7.89 -8.34 -10.20
C PHE A 18 6.51 -8.67 -9.61
N LEU A 19 5.44 -8.04 -10.10
CA LEU A 19 4.09 -8.31 -9.60
C LEU A 19 3.62 -9.73 -9.90
N SER A 20 3.93 -10.27 -11.09
CA SER A 20 3.54 -11.64 -11.46
C SER A 20 4.14 -12.70 -10.53
N GLN A 21 5.35 -12.47 -10.00
CA GLN A 21 5.99 -13.35 -9.02
C GLN A 21 5.33 -13.29 -7.63
N HIS A 22 4.63 -12.20 -7.32
CA HIS A 22 4.04 -11.92 -6.01
C HIS A 22 2.50 -12.03 -6.00
N ILE A 23 1.91 -12.66 -7.02
CA ILE A 23 0.49 -13.01 -7.04
C ILE A 23 0.18 -13.92 -5.85
N SER A 24 -0.92 -13.68 -5.14
CA SER A 24 -1.32 -14.46 -3.96
C SER A 24 -1.46 -15.96 -4.26
N ASP A 25 -2.01 -16.30 -5.43
CA ASP A 25 -2.16 -17.67 -5.90
C ASP A 25 -0.83 -18.23 -6.45
N VAL A 26 -0.20 -19.13 -5.70
CA VAL A 26 1.11 -19.72 -6.01
C VAL A 26 1.10 -20.51 -7.31
N LYS A 27 -0.02 -21.17 -7.65
CA LYS A 27 -0.11 -22.02 -8.84
C LYS A 27 -0.09 -21.21 -10.13
N LYS A 28 -0.62 -19.98 -10.09
CA LYS A 28 -0.73 -19.07 -11.25
C LYS A 28 0.53 -18.24 -11.49
N ARG A 29 1.45 -18.17 -10.52
CA ARG A 29 2.72 -17.42 -10.66
C ARG A 29 3.56 -17.83 -11.88
N PRO A 30 3.89 -19.11 -12.08
CA PRO A 30 4.74 -19.50 -13.22
C PRO A 30 4.06 -19.22 -14.56
N GLU A 31 2.75 -19.45 -14.65
CA GLU A 31 1.94 -19.16 -15.83
C GLU A 31 1.92 -17.66 -16.14
N ALA A 32 1.68 -16.81 -15.14
CA ALA A 32 1.69 -15.36 -15.29
C ALA A 32 3.07 -14.83 -15.73
N VAL A 33 4.16 -15.37 -15.16
CA VAL A 33 5.54 -15.00 -15.55
C VAL A 33 5.82 -15.40 -17.00
N ALA A 34 5.40 -16.59 -17.42
CA ALA A 34 5.57 -17.05 -18.80
C ALA A 34 4.81 -16.15 -19.78
N LEU A 35 3.52 -15.89 -19.51
CA LEU A 35 2.69 -15.01 -20.33
C LEU A 35 3.28 -13.60 -20.50
N VAL A 36 3.82 -13.01 -19.43
CA VAL A 36 4.49 -11.70 -19.52
C VAL A 36 5.75 -11.78 -20.37
N ARG A 37 6.56 -12.85 -20.24
CA ARG A 37 7.78 -13.00 -21.03
C ARG A 37 7.47 -13.20 -22.51
N ASP A 38 6.49 -14.05 -22.82
CA ASP A 38 6.13 -14.40 -24.18
C ASP A 38 5.54 -13.20 -24.91
N ALA A 39 4.60 -12.47 -24.28
CA ALA A 39 4.00 -11.27 -24.87
C ALA A 39 5.04 -10.18 -25.21
N PHE A 40 6.06 -9.97 -24.36
CA PHE A 40 7.12 -8.99 -24.65
C PHE A 40 8.16 -9.50 -25.65
N ARG A 41 8.32 -10.83 -25.79
CA ARG A 41 9.21 -11.43 -26.79
C ARG A 41 8.59 -11.40 -28.19
N GLU A 42 7.29 -11.67 -28.30
CA GLU A 42 6.54 -11.66 -29.56
C GLU A 42 6.61 -10.27 -30.22
N HIS A 43 6.41 -9.20 -29.45
CA HIS A 43 6.40 -7.83 -29.97
C HIS A 43 7.76 -7.12 -29.91
N ARG A 44 8.88 -7.86 -29.80
CA ARG A 44 10.23 -7.28 -29.64
C ARG A 44 10.73 -6.53 -30.88
N LEU A 45 10.34 -7.00 -32.07
CA LEU A 45 10.82 -6.49 -33.36
C LEU A 45 9.85 -5.50 -34.01
N GLU A 46 8.74 -5.18 -33.33
CA GLU A 46 7.78 -4.19 -33.82
C GLU A 46 8.46 -2.83 -33.94
N THR A 47 8.32 -2.21 -35.11
CA THR A 47 8.98 -0.94 -35.46
C THR A 47 7.97 0.20 -35.63
N ASP A 48 6.67 -0.12 -35.72
CA ASP A 48 5.59 0.86 -35.89
C ASP A 48 5.26 1.58 -34.58
N GLU A 49 5.35 2.91 -34.60
CA GLU A 49 5.21 3.76 -33.41
C GLU A 49 3.79 3.73 -32.83
N GLU A 50 2.76 3.72 -33.69
CA GLU A 50 1.36 3.67 -33.24
C GLU A 50 1.06 2.35 -32.54
N ARG A 51 1.59 1.25 -33.10
CA ARG A 51 1.41 -0.09 -32.53
C ARG A 51 2.12 -0.22 -31.19
N ILE A 52 3.32 0.34 -31.05
CA ILE A 52 4.05 0.38 -29.78
C ILE A 52 3.25 1.12 -28.69
N GLN A 53 2.61 2.25 -29.03
CA GLN A 53 1.79 2.99 -28.07
C GLN A 53 0.55 2.19 -27.63
N GLN A 54 -0.11 1.50 -28.56
CA GLN A 54 -1.24 0.61 -28.23
C GLN A 54 -0.82 -0.53 -27.29
N LEU A 55 0.32 -1.17 -27.58
CA LEU A 55 0.86 -2.25 -26.75
C LEU A 55 1.27 -1.74 -25.36
N LEU A 56 1.83 -0.54 -25.26
CA LEU A 56 2.13 0.10 -23.99
C LEU A 56 0.85 0.35 -23.17
N ALA A 57 -0.20 0.90 -23.77
CA ALA A 57 -1.47 1.13 -23.09
C ALA A 57 -2.11 -0.19 -22.58
N GLN A 58 -2.01 -1.27 -23.37
CA GLN A 58 -2.45 -2.60 -22.94
C GLN A 58 -1.61 -3.12 -21.76
N ALA A 59 -0.29 -2.92 -21.79
CA ALA A 59 0.61 -3.34 -20.72
C ALA A 59 0.37 -2.55 -19.42
N GLU A 60 0.09 -1.24 -19.50
CA GLU A 60 -0.30 -0.41 -18.37
C GLU A 60 -1.63 -0.84 -17.76
N SER A 61 -2.61 -1.20 -18.59
CA SER A 61 -3.89 -1.74 -18.13
C SER A 61 -3.72 -3.06 -17.36
N ARG A 62 -2.87 -3.96 -17.88
CA ARG A 62 -2.51 -5.22 -17.20
C ARG A 62 -1.73 -4.97 -15.90
N LEU A 63 -0.87 -3.95 -15.88
CA LEU A 63 -0.16 -3.54 -14.67
C LEU A 63 -1.13 -3.06 -13.58
N SER A 64 -2.13 -2.25 -13.94
CA SER A 64 -3.19 -1.82 -13.02
C SER A 64 -3.95 -3.01 -12.43
N PHE A 65 -4.35 -3.97 -13.28
CA PHE A 65 -5.00 -5.20 -12.84
C PHE A 65 -4.12 -6.00 -11.86
N LEU A 66 -2.85 -6.23 -12.19
CA LEU A 66 -1.94 -6.94 -11.29
C LEU A 66 -1.76 -6.18 -9.97
N LYS A 67 -1.72 -4.85 -9.98
CA LYS A 67 -1.65 -4.05 -8.75
C LYS A 67 -2.87 -4.23 -7.85
N MET A 68 -4.04 -4.47 -8.43
CA MET A 68 -5.26 -4.73 -7.68
C MET A 68 -5.28 -6.14 -7.07
N VAL A 69 -4.79 -7.14 -7.81
CA VAL A 69 -4.82 -8.55 -7.38
C VAL A 69 -3.67 -8.91 -6.42
N THR A 70 -2.55 -8.18 -6.50
CA THR A 70 -1.37 -8.43 -5.65
C THR A 70 -1.44 -7.65 -4.32
N PRO A 71 -1.10 -8.28 -3.18
CA PRO A 71 -1.12 -7.61 -1.88
C PRO A 71 -0.23 -6.37 -1.84
N ARG A 72 -0.70 -5.35 -1.11
CA ARG A 72 -0.10 -4.00 -1.13
C ARG A 72 1.30 -3.89 -0.53
N GLU A 73 1.70 -4.87 0.28
CA GLU A 73 3.03 -4.93 0.90
C GLU A 73 4.15 -4.99 -0.15
N TYR A 74 3.90 -5.66 -1.28
CA TYR A 74 4.88 -5.82 -2.34
C TYR A 74 5.02 -4.58 -3.23
N HIS A 75 4.01 -3.70 -3.28
CA HIS A 75 4.08 -2.43 -4.03
C HIS A 75 5.18 -1.49 -3.51
N ARG A 76 5.55 -1.62 -2.22
CA ARG A 76 6.57 -0.78 -1.56
C ARG A 76 8.00 -1.30 -1.74
N LEU A 77 8.17 -2.57 -2.07
CA LEU A 77 9.50 -3.20 -2.20
C LEU A 77 10.17 -2.89 -3.55
N GLY A 78 9.38 -2.58 -4.60
CA GLY A 78 9.89 -2.28 -5.94
C GLY A 78 10.07 -0.79 -6.27
N GLY A 79 9.52 0.11 -5.45
CA GLY A 79 9.80 1.55 -5.55
C GLY A 79 11.08 1.86 -4.78
N GLN A 80 11.85 2.86 -5.23
CA GLN A 80 12.92 3.47 -4.43
C GLN A 80 12.44 3.54 -2.98
N GLN A 81 13.17 2.90 -2.07
CA GLN A 81 12.93 3.08 -0.65
C GLN A 81 12.92 4.58 -0.43
N SER A 82 11.72 5.14 -0.21
CA SER A 82 11.62 6.53 0.22
C SER A 82 12.30 6.50 1.58
N THR A 83 13.55 6.95 1.61
CA THR A 83 14.30 7.16 2.85
C THR A 83 13.58 8.30 3.54
N TYR A 84 12.56 7.96 4.32
CA TYR A 84 11.90 8.90 5.20
C TYR A 84 12.92 9.33 6.25
N TYR A 85 13.43 10.55 6.11
CA TYR A 85 14.28 11.15 7.13
C TYR A 85 13.41 11.61 8.30
N VAL A 86 13.63 11.03 9.47
CA VAL A 86 12.97 11.44 10.70
C VAL A 86 13.87 12.46 11.40
N TYR A 87 13.34 13.66 11.63
CA TYR A 87 14.02 14.70 12.39
C TYR A 87 13.42 14.77 13.79
N GLN A 88 14.29 14.87 14.80
CA GLN A 88 13.88 15.15 16.18
C GLN A 88 14.74 16.30 16.71
N ASN A 89 14.08 17.35 17.22
CA ASN A 89 14.74 18.55 17.76
C ASN A 89 15.77 19.16 16.78
N GLY A 90 15.43 19.22 15.49
CA GLY A 90 16.28 19.80 14.44
C GLY A 90 17.49 18.95 14.02
N LYS A 91 17.69 17.78 14.61
CA LYS A 91 18.73 16.82 14.20
C LYS A 91 18.10 15.65 13.46
N ARG A 92 18.74 15.23 12.37
CA ARG A 92 18.37 13.99 11.67
C ARG A 92 18.72 12.81 12.58
N LEU A 93 17.77 11.91 12.80
CA LEU A 93 18.00 10.66 13.50
C LEU A 93 18.71 9.68 12.55
N ASP A 94 19.75 9.02 13.05
CA ASP A 94 20.49 8.01 12.28
C ASP A 94 19.63 6.76 12.05
N ASP A 95 19.86 6.12 10.91
CA ASP A 95 19.11 4.96 10.43
C ASP A 95 19.15 3.84 11.49
N GLY A 96 17.99 3.52 12.08
CA GLY A 96 17.83 2.47 13.10
C GLY A 96 17.49 2.95 14.51
N SER A 97 17.59 4.25 14.81
CA SER A 97 17.21 4.81 16.12
C SER A 97 15.69 5.08 16.26
N ALA A 98 14.98 5.18 15.13
CA ALA A 98 13.54 5.38 15.11
C ALA A 98 12.80 4.04 15.20
N ARG A 99 11.85 3.94 16.14
CA ARG A 99 10.90 2.81 16.19
C ARG A 99 9.68 3.15 15.35
N THR A 100 9.33 2.27 14.41
CA THR A 100 8.05 2.34 13.72
C THR A 100 6.94 2.07 14.73
N GLN A 101 6.07 3.05 14.95
CA GLN A 101 4.87 2.87 15.75
C GLN A 101 3.75 2.38 14.83
N ASP A 102 3.14 1.24 15.17
CA ASP A 102 2.09 0.60 14.36
C ASP A 102 0.80 1.45 14.27
N ARG A 103 0.68 2.44 15.16
CA ARG A 103 -0.43 3.40 15.21
C ARG A 103 0.11 4.80 15.44
N ALA A 104 -0.55 5.78 14.84
CA ALA A 104 -0.31 7.17 15.17
C ALA A 104 -0.64 7.38 16.66
N ARG A 105 0.25 8.06 17.40
CA ARG A 105 0.05 8.40 18.81
C ARG A 105 -1.28 9.13 19.06
N HIS A 106 -1.72 9.88 18.06
CA HIS A 106 -2.95 10.65 18.00
C HIS A 106 -3.60 10.38 16.64
N SER A 107 -4.80 9.80 16.61
CA SER A 107 -5.52 9.50 15.37
C SER A 107 -7.03 9.60 15.57
N ASN A 108 -7.69 10.29 14.62
CA ASN A 108 -9.16 10.44 14.57
C ASN A 108 -9.89 9.13 14.21
N TRP A 109 -9.16 8.08 13.78
CA TRP A 109 -9.74 6.85 13.26
C TRP A 109 -9.56 5.66 14.21
N THR A 110 -8.53 5.67 15.06
CA THR A 110 -8.21 4.55 15.97
C THR A 110 -8.59 4.82 17.43
N GLY A 111 -9.41 5.84 17.69
CA GLY A 111 -9.90 6.17 19.04
C GLY A 111 -8.86 6.81 19.97
N SER A 112 -7.63 7.04 19.49
CA SER A 112 -6.52 7.59 20.29
C SER A 112 -6.46 9.12 20.32
N ASN A 113 -7.52 9.80 19.87
CA ASN A 113 -7.64 11.27 19.86
C ASN A 113 -8.60 11.86 20.89
N MET A 114 -9.19 11.02 21.73
CA MET A 114 -10.03 11.54 22.81
C MET A 114 -9.11 12.02 23.94
N ASP A 115 -9.30 13.27 24.36
CA ASP A 115 -8.65 13.82 25.54
C ASP A 115 -8.92 12.90 26.75
N PRO A 116 -7.88 12.44 27.48
CA PRO A 116 -8.04 11.54 28.63
C PRO A 116 -9.09 12.03 29.64
N ASP A 117 -9.15 13.35 29.88
CA ASP A 117 -10.11 13.94 30.82
C ASP A 117 -11.55 13.86 30.29
N SER A 118 -11.73 14.02 28.98
CA SER A 118 -13.03 13.87 28.32
C SER A 118 -13.53 12.43 28.40
N VAL A 119 -12.64 11.44 28.24
CA VAL A 119 -12.98 10.00 28.39
C VAL A 119 -13.33 9.67 29.83
N ALA A 120 -12.52 10.13 30.79
CA ALA A 120 -12.74 9.89 32.21
C ALA A 120 -14.06 10.52 32.68
N LYS A 121 -14.35 11.75 32.26
CA LYS A 121 -15.62 12.43 32.56
C LYS A 121 -16.82 11.69 31.96
N HIS A 122 -16.71 11.22 30.72
CA HIS A 122 -17.78 10.45 30.08
C HIS A 122 -18.07 9.14 30.83
N GLN A 123 -17.03 8.38 31.19
CA GLN A 123 -17.19 7.17 32.01
C GLN A 123 -17.82 7.47 33.38
N HIS A 124 -17.37 8.52 34.05
CA HIS A 124 -17.96 8.94 35.32
C HIS A 124 -19.46 9.28 35.20
N LEU A 125 -19.87 9.98 34.13
CA LEU A 125 -21.28 10.30 33.90
C LEU A 125 -22.13 9.06 33.60
N LEU A 126 -21.60 8.08 32.85
CA LEU A 126 -22.29 6.81 32.61
C LEU A 126 -22.46 6.00 33.90
N ASN A 127 -21.47 6.01 34.79
CA ASN A 127 -21.54 5.35 36.09
C ASN A 127 -22.54 6.04 37.02
N ARG A 128 -22.51 7.39 37.06
CA ARG A 128 -23.46 8.18 37.84
C ARG A 128 -24.91 7.99 37.37
N ALA A 129 -25.12 7.94 36.05
CA ALA A 129 -26.44 7.66 35.48
C ALA A 129 -26.85 6.19 35.63
N GLY A 130 -25.94 5.33 36.11
CA GLY A 130 -26.21 3.92 36.36
C GLY A 130 -26.32 3.07 35.11
N PHE A 131 -25.84 3.54 33.96
CA PHE A 131 -25.94 2.83 32.68
C PHE A 131 -24.94 1.68 32.55
N GLN A 132 -23.79 1.74 33.22
CA GLN A 132 -22.82 0.63 33.19
C GLN A 132 -23.22 -0.52 34.13
N ASP A 133 -23.72 -0.19 35.32
CA ASP A 133 -24.00 -1.18 36.37
C ASP A 133 -25.49 -1.56 36.47
N ASN A 134 -26.33 -1.02 35.58
CA ASN A 134 -27.79 -1.10 35.61
C ASN A 134 -28.39 -0.74 36.97
N SER A 135 -27.72 0.15 37.74
CA SER A 135 -28.20 0.58 39.06
C SER A 135 -29.53 1.33 38.97
N HIS A 136 -29.75 2.07 37.88
CA HIS A 136 -31.02 2.71 37.55
C HIS A 136 -32.18 1.70 37.38
N ALA A 137 -31.90 0.49 36.89
CA ALA A 137 -32.89 -0.58 36.76
C ALA A 137 -33.08 -1.40 38.04
N LYS A 138 -32.13 -1.33 38.99
CA LYS A 138 -32.17 -2.03 40.29
C LYS A 138 -32.84 -1.22 41.40
N GLY A 139 -33.24 0.03 41.15
CA GLY A 139 -34.07 0.83 42.06
C GLY A 139 -33.34 1.42 43.28
N PHE A 140 -32.01 1.48 43.27
CA PHE A 140 -31.25 2.21 44.28
C PHE A 140 -31.20 3.70 43.89
N PHE A 141 -32.06 4.50 44.51
CA PHE A 141 -32.06 5.97 44.46
C PHE A 141 -31.76 6.53 45.85
#